data_AF-A0AAN0NDH6-F1
#
_entry.id   AF-A0AAN0NDH6-F1
#
_cell.length_a   1.000
_cell.length_b   1.000
_cell.length_c   1.000
_cell.angle_alpha   90.00
_cell.angle_beta   90.00
_cell.angle_gamma   90.00
#
_symmetry.space_group_name_H-M   'P 1'
#
loop_
_entity.id
_entity.type
_entity.pdbx_description
1 polymer ?
#
loop_
_entity_poly.entity_id
_entity_poly.type
_entity_poly.pdbx_seq_one_letter_code
_entity_poly.pdbx_strand_id
1 'polypeptide(L)' 'MKLSARTRYGIGALTYMHINDQELTTLVNIAKHLNISKIYLEQVFSSLKQANLVDLCERSCRWLLLEI' A
#
# COMPACT_ATOMS: atom_id res chain seq x y z
N MET A 1 17.23 7.72 16.10
CA MET A 1 16.73 7.58 14.71
C MET A 1 15.49 8.46 14.53
N LYS A 2 15.42 9.29 13.48
CA LYS A 2 14.20 10.03 13.14
C LYS A 2 13.46 9.27 12.04
N LEU A 3 12.32 8.68 12.36
CA LEU A 3 11.42 8.09 11.36
C LEU A 3 10.84 9.18 10.48
N SER A 4 10.98 9.04 9.17
CA SER A 4 10.38 9.97 8.20
C SER A 4 8.85 9.87 8.26
N ALA A 5 8.16 10.94 7.85
CA ALA A 5 6.71 10.91 7.72
C ALA A 5 6.25 9.76 6.80
N ARG A 6 6.94 9.56 5.67
CA ARG A 6 6.68 8.47 4.71
C ARG A 6 6.73 7.09 5.38
N THR A 7 7.73 6.86 6.22
CA THR A 7 7.87 5.59 6.96
C THR A 7 6.72 5.38 7.94
N ARG A 8 6.31 6.42 8.69
CA ARG A 8 5.18 6.32 9.62
C ARG A 8 3.88 5.95 8.92
N TYR A 9 3.60 6.59 7.77
CA TYR A 9 2.41 6.29 6.99
C TYR A 9 2.48 4.92 6.30
N GLY A 10 3.66 4.48 5.86
CA GLY A 10 3.86 3.13 5.33
C GLY A 10 3.54 2.05 6.38
N ILE A 11 4.09 2.20 7.59
CA ILE A 11 3.81 1.27 8.71
C ILE A 11 2.32 1.32 9.08
N GLY A 12 1.72 2.51 9.18
CA GLY A 12 0.30 2.66 9.48
C GLY A 12 -0.60 1.99 8.43
N ALA A 13 -0.25 2.10 7.15
CA ALA A 13 -0.98 1.46 6.07
C ALA A 13 -0.86 -0.07 6.11
N LEU A 14 0.35 -0.61 6.30
CA LEU A 14 0.58 -2.06 6.44
C LEU A 14 -0.15 -2.63 7.65
N THR A 15 -0.11 -1.93 8.79
CA THR A 15 -0.83 -2.33 10.00
C THR A 15 -2.34 -2.33 9.77
N TYR A 16 -2.86 -1.31 9.08
CA TYR A 16 -4.27 -1.28 8.70
C TYR A 16 -4.62 -2.45 7.78
N MET A 17 -3.80 -2.76 6.78
CA MET A 17 -4.03 -3.92 5.90
C MET A 17 -4.07 -5.24 6.67
N HIS A 18 -3.14 -5.44 7.61
CA HIS A 18 -3.09 -6.64 8.43
C HIS A 18 -4.27 -6.76 9.40
N ILE A 19 -4.71 -5.66 10.02
CA ILE A 19 -5.89 -5.68 10.90
C ILE A 19 -7.16 -6.02 10.10
N ASN A 20 -7.21 -5.61 8.83
CA ASN A 20 -8.32 -5.89 7.92
C ASN A 20 -8.06 -7.15 7.05
N ASP A 21 -7.26 -8.10 7.57
CA ASP A 21 -6.56 -9.27 6.98
C ASP A 21 -7.29 -10.13 5.90
N GLN A 22 -8.54 -9.86 5.57
CA GLN A 22 -9.38 -10.72 4.71
C GLN A 22 -10.08 -10.00 3.55
N GLU A 23 -10.03 -8.66 3.45
CA GLU A 23 -10.64 -7.92 2.32
C GLU A 23 -9.60 -7.15 1.50
N LEU A 24 -9.74 -7.26 0.18
CA LEU A 24 -9.03 -6.42 -0.77
C LEU A 24 -9.39 -4.96 -0.49
N THR A 25 -8.52 -4.25 0.21
CA THR A 25 -8.77 -2.84 0.56
C THR A 25 -8.23 -1.91 -0.52
N THR A 26 -8.89 -0.77 -0.71
CA THR A 26 -8.47 0.23 -1.70
C THR A 26 -7.58 1.28 -1.05
N LEU A 27 -6.66 1.86 -1.84
CA LEU A 27 -5.87 3.02 -1.42
C LEU A 27 -6.74 4.18 -0.92
N VAL A 28 -7.97 4.33 -1.45
CA VAL A 28 -8.91 5.37 -1.01
C VAL A 28 -9.37 5.12 0.43
N ASN A 29 -9.67 3.88 0.82
CA ASN A 29 -10.10 3.55 2.17
C ASN A 29 -8.96 3.75 3.18
N ILE A 30 -7.75 3.30 2.83
CA ILE A 30 -6.56 3.50 3.66
C ILE A 30 -6.27 5.01 3.82
N ALA A 31 -6.35 5.79 2.74
CA ALA A 31 -6.09 7.23 2.77
C ALA A 31 -7.12 7.98 3.65
N LYS A 32 -8.39 7.57 3.61
CA LYS A 32 -9.43 8.08 4.52
C LYS A 32 -9.13 7.73 5.97
N HIS A 33 -8.76 6.49 6.26
CA HIS A 33 -8.43 6.04 7.61
C HIS A 33 -7.23 6.81 8.18
N LEU A 34 -6.18 7.02 7.38
CA LEU A 34 -4.97 7.73 7.78
C LEU A 34 -5.08 9.27 7.68
N ASN A 35 -6.22 9.78 7.22
CA ASN A 35 -6.48 11.21 6.99
C ASN A 35 -5.38 11.91 6.15
N ILE A 36 -4.98 11.29 5.05
CA ILE A 36 -3.99 11.81 4.10
C ILE A 36 -4.53 11.75 2.66
N SER A 37 -3.89 12.49 1.75
CA SER A 37 -4.29 12.43 0.34
C SER A 37 -3.96 11.07 -0.27
N LYS A 38 -4.84 10.61 -1.17
CA LYS A 38 -4.62 9.37 -1.95
C LYS A 38 -3.28 9.40 -2.70
N ILE A 39 -2.96 10.55 -3.31
CA ILE A 39 -1.72 10.74 -4.09
C ILE A 39 -0.49 10.55 -3.19
N TYR A 40 -0.52 11.07 -1.96
CA TYR A 40 0.59 10.86 -1.03
C TYR A 40 0.72 9.38 -0.63
N LEU A 41 -0.41 8.70 -0.43
CA LEU A 41 -0.40 7.26 -0.15
C LEU A 41 0.09 6.44 -1.34
N GLU A 42 -0.23 6.80 -2.58
CA GLU A 42 0.31 6.17 -3.79
C GLU A 42 1.84 6.27 -3.86
N GLN A 43 2.42 7.43 -3.51
CA GLN A 43 3.88 7.59 -3.44
C GLN A 43 4.51 6.68 -2.37
N VAL A 44 3.84 6.54 -1.21
CA VAL A 44 4.27 5.62 -0.15
C VAL A 44 4.23 4.17 -0.66
N PHE A 45 3.12 3.76 -1.29
CA PHE A 45 2.94 2.40 -1.82
C PHE A 45 3.88 2.07 -2.97
N SER A 46 4.25 3.05 -3.81
CA SER A 46 5.29 2.85 -4.83
C SER A 46 6.63 2.44 -4.20
N SER A 47 6.97 3.01 -3.05
CA SER A 47 8.19 2.62 -2.31
C SER A 47 8.06 1.22 -1.70
N LEU A 48 6.88 0.87 -1.18
CA LEU A 48 6.62 -0.47 -0.61
C LEU A 48 6.61 -1.56 -1.68
N LYS A 49 6.06 -1.27 -2.87
CA LYS A 49 6.06 -2.18 -4.03
C LYS A 49 7.49 -2.44 -4.53
N GLN A 50 8.32 -1.40 -4.62
CA GLN A 50 9.74 -1.57 -4.97
C GLN A 50 10.51 -2.44 -3.97
N ALA A 51 10.08 -2.44 -2.70
CA ALA A 51 10.63 -3.30 -1.66
C ALA A 51 9.97 -4.69 -1.59
N ASN A 52 9.05 -5.03 -2.52
CA ASN A 52 8.28 -6.27 -2.55
C ASN A 52 7.49 -6.54 -1.24
N LEU A 53 7.03 -5.48 -0.56
CA LEU A 53 6.25 -5.59 0.69
C LEU A 53 4.73 -5.62 0.45
N VAL A 54 4.28 -5.18 -0.72
CA VAL A 54 2.86 -5.10 -1.09
C VAL A 54 2.68 -5.44 -2.56
N ASP A 55 1.61 -6.17 -2.85
CA ASP A 55 1.13 -6.37 -4.22
C ASP A 55 -0.08 -5.50 -4.49
N LEU A 56 -0.03 -4.78 -5.61
CA LEU A 56 -1.17 -4.00 -6.10
C LEU A 56 -1.93 -4.86 -7.10
N CYS A 57 -3.10 -5.34 -6.69
CA CYS A 57 -4.06 -5.94 -7.60
C CYS A 57 -4.76 -4.83 -8.40
N GLU A 58 -4.17 -4.46 -9.53
CA GLU A 58 -4.89 -3.71 -10.56
C GLU A 58 -5.95 -4.67 -11.14
N ARG A 59 -7.16 -4.17 -11.46
CA ARG A 59 -8.37 -4.96 -11.85
C ARG A 59 -8.21 -5.88 -13.08
N SER A 60 -7.01 -6.15 -13.54
CA SER A 60 -6.64 -7.21 -14.45
C SER A 60 -5.44 -7.96 -13.85
N CYS A 61 -5.69 -9.04 -13.10
CA CYS A 61 -4.68 -10.06 -12.82
C CYS A 61 -4.20 -10.68 -14.14
N ARG A 62 -3.27 -10.02 -14.83
CA ARG A 62 -2.57 -10.53 -16.02
C ARG A 62 -1.06 -10.32 -15.89
N TRP A 63 -0.53 -10.49 -14.67
CA TRP A 63 0.90 -10.38 -14.39
C TRP A 63 1.51 -11.70 -13.84
N LEU A 64 0.78 -12.81 -13.91
CA LEU A 64 1.30 -14.13 -13.47
C LEU A 64 1.63 -15.11 -14.63
N LEU A 65 1.75 -14.65 -15.87
CA LEU A 65 2.00 -15.56 -17.02
C LEU A 65 3.07 -15.12 -18.04
N LEU A 66 3.86 -14.07 -17.80
CA LEU A 66 4.93 -13.70 -18.72
C LEU A 66 6.18 -13.25 -17.95
N GLU A 67 6.89 -14.22 -17.40
CA GLU A 67 8.34 -14.16 -17.18
C GLU A 67 8.88 -15.60 -17.12
N ILE A 68 8.87 -16.24 -18.30
CA ILE A 68 9.84 -17.26 -18.75
C ILE A 68 10.42 -16.72 -20.05
#